data_AF-A0A4P9Z1L2-F1
#
_entry.id   AF-A0A4P9Z1L2-F1
#
_cell.length_a   1.000
_cell.length_b   1.000
_cell.length_c   1.000
_cell.angle_alpha   90.00
_cell.angle_beta   90.00
_cell.angle_gamma   90.00
#
_symmetry.space_group_name_H-M   'P 1'
#
loop_
_entity.id
_entity.type
_entity.pdbx_description
1 polymer ?
#
loop_
_entity_poly.entity_id
_entity_poly.type
_entity_poly.pdbx_seq_one_letter_code
_entity_poly.pdbx_strand_id
1 'polypeptide(L)' 'MPHYATGVMKMHSVGVKGAQVKIGIIGTGVQYEHPALARRFGPGNKAVFGYDFVGDHY' A
#
# COMPACT_ATOMS: atom_id res chain seq x y z
N MET A 1 6.86 18.46 7.37
CA MET A 1 5.48 17.91 7.22
C MET A 1 5.24 17.53 5.77
N PRO A 2 5.63 16.33 5.31
CA PRO A 2 5.57 15.93 3.89
C PRO A 2 4.22 16.19 3.24
N HIS A 3 3.12 15.91 3.94
CA HIS A 3 1.75 16.12 3.45
C HIS A 3 1.36 17.60 3.23
N TYR A 4 2.03 18.54 3.91
CA TYR A 4 1.80 19.97 3.72
C TYR A 4 2.50 20.48 2.47
N ALA A 5 3.78 20.14 2.32
CA ALA A 5 4.62 20.60 1.21
C ALA A 5 4.14 20.10 -0.16
N THR A 6 3.59 18.88 -0.23
CA THR A 6 3.10 18.28 -1.49
C THR A 6 1.62 18.56 -1.77
N GLY A 7 0.91 19.27 -0.89
CA GLY A 7 -0.51 19.57 -1.05
C GLY A 7 -1.47 18.41 -0.76
N VAL A 8 -0.97 17.23 -0.35
CA VAL A 8 -1.79 16.06 0.04
C VAL A 8 -2.82 16.42 1.11
N MET A 9 -2.49 17.33 2.02
CA MET A 9 -3.41 17.81 3.05
C MET A 9 -4.71 18.41 2.48
N LYS A 10 -4.65 19.13 1.35
CA LYS A 10 -5.83 19.71 0.70
C LYS A 10 -6.77 18.64 0.14
N MET A 11 -6.22 17.54 -0.39
CA MET A 11 -7.02 16.43 -0.90
C MET A 11 -7.65 15.62 0.24
N HIS A 12 -6.91 15.41 1.32
CA HIS A 12 -7.45 14.77 2.52
C HIS A 12 -8.58 15.57 3.17
N SER A 13 -8.53 16.91 3.15
CA SER A 13 -9.60 17.77 3.71
C SER A 13 -10.91 17.70 2.92
N VAL A 14 -10.86 17.34 1.63
CA VAL A 14 -12.05 17.09 0.80
C VAL A 14 -12.44 15.61 0.74
N GLY A 15 -11.88 14.78 1.62
CA GLY A 15 -12.25 13.37 1.78
C GLY A 15 -11.56 12.40 0.82
N VAL A 16 -10.67 12.87 -0.05
CA VAL A 16 -9.93 12.00 -0.97
C VAL A 16 -8.80 11.33 -0.21
N LYS A 17 -8.97 10.04 0.10
CA LYS A 17 -8.02 9.24 0.91
C LYS A 17 -7.55 7.94 0.23
N GLY A 18 -7.82 7.77 -1.07
CA GLY A 18 -7.45 6.58 -1.84
C GLY A 18 -8.40 5.39 -1.72
N ALA A 19 -9.63 5.60 -1.23
CA ALA A 19 -10.66 4.55 -1.21
C ALA A 19 -10.99 4.06 -2.63
N GLN A 20 -11.31 2.77 -2.77
CA GLN A 20 -11.70 2.12 -4.04
C GLN A 20 -10.61 2.05 -5.13
N VAL A 21 -9.37 2.48 -4.82
CA VAL A 21 -8.23 2.37 -5.73
C VAL A 21 -7.33 1.21 -5.28
N LYS A 22 -6.76 0.47 -6.24
CA LYS A 22 -5.71 -0.53 -5.99
C LYS A 22 -4.36 0.05 -6.40
N ILE A 23 -3.34 -0.14 -5.57
CA ILE A 23 -1.97 0.32 -5.82
C ILE A 23 -1.07 -0.92 -5.89
N GLY A 24 -0.30 -1.03 -6.98
CA GLY A 24 0.77 -2.01 -7.12
C GLY A 24 2.13 -1.38 -6.79
N ILE A 25 2.98 -2.11 -6.06
CA ILE A 25 4.33 -1.67 -5.70
C ILE A 25 5.30 -2.74 -6.20
N ILE A 26 6.32 -2.33 -6.96
CA ILE A 26 7.42 -3.19 -7.40
C ILE A 26 8.66 -2.78 -6.61
N GLY A 27 9.28 -3.73 -5.93
CA GLY A 27 10.44 -3.51 -5.08
C GLY A 27 11.06 -4.85 -4.67
N THR A 28 11.91 -4.85 -3.65
CA THR A 28 12.61 -6.06 -3.18
C THR A 28 11.75 -6.98 -2.32
N GLY A 29 10.55 -6.55 -1.94
CA GLY A 29 9.65 -7.30 -1.07
C GLY A 29 8.81 -6.38 -0.18
N VAL A 30 7.88 -6.95 0.58
CA VAL A 30 7.03 -6.22 1.52
C VAL A 30 6.70 -7.09 2.73
N GLN A 31 6.79 -6.51 3.93
CA GLN A 31 6.31 -7.15 5.16
C GLN A 31 4.80 -6.84 5.34
N TYR A 32 3.92 -7.72 4.87
CA TYR A 32 2.47 -7.49 4.95
C TYR A 32 1.91 -7.57 6.39
N GLU A 33 2.66 -8.15 7.33
CA GLU A 33 2.31 -8.21 8.75
C GLU A 33 2.49 -6.87 9.48
N HIS A 34 3.02 -5.84 8.80
CA HIS A 34 3.19 -4.52 9.38
C HIS A 34 1.82 -3.92 9.79
N PRO A 35 1.69 -3.28 10.97
CA PRO A 35 0.42 -2.71 11.46
C PRO A 35 -0.27 -1.76 10.48
N ALA A 36 0.51 -0.95 9.74
CA ALA A 36 -0.01 -0.06 8.70
C ALA A 36 -0.67 -0.79 7.52
N LEU A 37 -0.32 -2.07 7.30
CA LEU A 37 -0.87 -2.95 6.27
C LEU A 37 -2.00 -3.85 6.79
N ALA A 38 -2.56 -3.52 7.96
CA ALA A 38 -3.64 -4.28 8.62
C ALA A 38 -3.27 -5.72 9.04
N ARG A 39 -1.99 -6.10 8.94
CA ARG A 39 -1.42 -7.37 9.42
C ARG A 39 -2.08 -8.63 8.83
N ARG A 40 -2.72 -8.52 7.65
CA ARG A 40 -3.49 -9.59 7.00
C ARG A 40 -3.29 -9.56 5.50
N PHE A 41 -3.31 -10.74 4.88
CA PHE A 41 -3.13 -10.93 3.44
C PHE A 41 -4.32 -11.65 2.80
N GLY A 42 -4.63 -11.30 1.55
CA GLY A 42 -5.64 -11.96 0.72
C GLY A 42 -6.90 -11.12 0.49
N PRO A 43 -7.91 -11.67 -0.23
CA PRO A 43 -9.13 -10.97 -0.59
C PRO A 43 -9.82 -10.31 0.60
N GLY A 44 -10.24 -9.05 0.45
CA GLY A 44 -10.89 -8.26 1.51
C GLY A 44 -9.94 -7.58 2.51
N ASN A 45 -8.62 -7.82 2.42
CA ASN A 45 -7.62 -7.13 3.24
C ASN A 45 -6.95 -5.97 2.50
N LYS A 46 -6.02 -5.27 3.17
CA LYS A 46 -5.27 -4.14 2.58
C LYS A 46 -4.19 -4.63 1.60
N ALA A 47 -3.48 -5.71 1.93
CA ALA A 47 -2.63 -6.44 1.00
C ALA A 47 -3.42 -7.60 0.40
N VAL A 48 -3.74 -7.53 -0.89
CA VAL A 48 -4.66 -8.48 -1.56
C VAL A 48 -3.96 -9.48 -2.46
N PHE A 49 -2.75 -9.16 -2.92
CA PHE A 49 -1.97 -9.95 -3.86
C PHE A 49 -0.48 -9.59 -3.70
N GLY A 50 0.39 -10.55 -4.00
CA GLY A 50 1.84 -10.39 -4.06
C GLY A 50 2.41 -11.47 -4.96
N TYR A 51 3.52 -11.16 -5.62
CA TYR A 51 4.21 -12.09 -6.50
C TYR A 51 5.70 -11.82 -6.42
N ASP A 52 6.49 -12.88 -6.28
CA ASP A 52 7.93 -12.82 -6.45
C ASP A 52 8.27 -13.11 -7.91
N PHE A 53 8.80 -12.11 -8.60
CA PHE A 53 9.20 -12.22 -10.01
C PHE A 53 10.56 -12.89 -10.19
N VAL A 54 11.39 -12.99 -9.15
CA VAL A 54 12.71 -13.61 -9.20
C VAL A 54 12.59 -15.11 -8.90
N GLY A 55 11.80 -15.46 -7.89
CA GLY A 55 11.52 -16.83 -7.46
C GLY A 55 12.56 -17.39 -6.47
N ASP A 56 12.25 -18.55 -5.89
CA ASP A 56 13.00 -19.12 -4.75
C ASP A 56 14.33 -19.80 -5.11
N HIS A 57 14.72 -19.84 -6.39
CA HIS A 57 15.82 -20.65 -6.91
C HIS A 57 17.13 -19.88 -7.15
N TYR A 58 17.22 -18.64 -6.67
CA TYR A 58 18.40 -17.78 -6.82
C TYR A 58 18.79 -17.12 -5.50
#